data_AF-A0A0Q5ARF2-F1
#
_entry.id   AF-A0A0Q5ARF2-F1
#
_cell.length_a   1.000
_cell.length_b   1.000
_cell.length_c   1.000
_cell.angle_alpha   90.00
_cell.angle_beta   90.00
_cell.angle_gamma   90.00
#
_symmetry.space_group_name_H-M   'P 1'
#
loop_
_entity.id
_entity.type
_entity.pdbx_description
1 polymer ?
#
loop_
_entity_poly.entity_id
_entity_poly.type
_entity_poly.pdbx_seq_one_letter_code
_entity_poly.pdbx_strand_id
1 'polypeptide(L)' 'MQSILGMGPFSAELVVIRGANFPDVLPRNEGKLSDEVMKRYGADRSIDEIAETWKPFRSWAAVHLRALRALEE' A
#
# COMPACT_ATOMS: atom_id res chain seq x y z
N MET A 1 -19.04 2.06 -1.02
CA MET A 1 -18.04 1.95 -2.11
C MET A 1 -18.21 0.64 -2.86
N GLN A 2 -17.91 -0.52 -2.27
CA GLN A 2 -17.88 -1.80 -2.99
C GLN A 2 -19.23 -2.32 -3.54
N SER A 3 -20.36 -1.65 -3.25
CA SER A 3 -21.66 -1.93 -3.87
C SER A 3 -21.78 -1.44 -5.32
N ILE A 4 -20.80 -0.67 -5.81
CA ILE A 4 -20.74 -0.19 -7.19
C ILE A 4 -20.22 -1.32 -8.09
N LEU A 5 -20.92 -1.62 -9.18
CA LEU A 5 -20.50 -2.63 -10.15
C LEU A 5 -19.07 -2.33 -10.67
N GLY A 6 -18.17 -3.31 -10.56
CA GLY A 6 -16.76 -3.17 -10.93
C GLY A 6 -15.85 -2.59 -9.83
N MET A 7 -16.39 -2.27 -8.65
CA MET A 7 -15.60 -1.76 -7.52
C MET A 7 -15.25 -2.86 -6.51
N GLY A 8 -14.15 -3.57 -6.78
CA GLY A 8 -13.55 -4.50 -5.81
C GLY A 8 -12.80 -3.80 -4.68
N PRO A 9 -12.34 -4.55 -3.65
CA PRO A 9 -11.59 -4.01 -2.52
C PRO A 9 -10.37 -3.16 -2.91
N PHE A 10 -9.57 -3.63 -3.89
CA PHE A 10 -8.43 -2.88 -4.42
C PHE A 10 -8.83 -1.52 -4.99
N SER A 11 -9.81 -1.49 -5.91
CA SER A 11 -10.27 -0.25 -6.52
C SER A 11 -10.85 0.73 -5.49
N ALA A 12 -11.57 0.22 -4.48
CA ALA A 12 -12.10 1.04 -3.39
C ALA A 12 -10.97 1.67 -2.54
N GLU A 13 -9.91 0.92 -2.21
CA GLU A 13 -8.74 1.45 -1.50
C GLU A 13 -8.06 2.56 -2.28
N LEU A 14 -7.91 2.40 -3.60
CA LEU A 14 -7.29 3.42 -4.44
C LEU A 14 -8.06 4.75 -4.42
N VAL A 15 -9.39 4.72 -4.33
CA VAL A 15 -10.17 5.94 -4.21
C VAL A 15 -9.91 6.64 -2.88
N VAL A 16 -9.83 5.91 -1.77
CA VAL A 16 -9.50 6.49 -0.46
C VAL A 16 -8.10 7.10 -0.48
N ILE A 17 -7.12 6.34 -0.99
CA ILE A 17 -5.71 6.70 -0.91
C ILE A 17 -5.33 7.77 -1.92
N ARG A 18 -5.79 7.66 -3.18
CA ARG A 18 -5.39 8.56 -4.27
C ARG A 18 -6.45 9.61 -4.60
N GLY A 19 -7.72 9.24 -4.52
CA GLY A 19 -8.83 10.15 -4.80
C GLY A 19 -9.09 11.12 -3.64
N ALA A 20 -9.17 10.60 -2.42
CA ALA A 20 -9.41 11.39 -1.21
C ALA A 20 -8.13 11.77 -0.46
N ASN A 21 -6.96 11.30 -0.92
CA ASN A 21 -5.64 11.64 -0.39
C ASN A 21 -5.49 11.42 1.13
N PHE A 22 -6.07 10.34 1.66
CA PHE A 22 -5.83 9.97 3.06
C PHE A 22 -4.36 9.56 3.22
N PRO A 23 -3.56 10.25 4.06
CA PRO A 23 -2.11 10.06 4.10
C PRO A 23 -1.66 8.81 4.89
N ASP A 24 -2.53 8.27 5.75
CA ASP A 24 -2.16 7.24 6.73
C ASP A 24 -2.99 5.94 6.61
N VAL A 25 -3.19 5.48 5.38
CA VAL A 25 -3.83 4.18 5.10
C VAL A 25 -2.82 3.24 4.43
N LEU A 26 -2.68 2.04 4.97
CA LEU A 26 -1.89 0.97 4.38
C LEU A 26 -2.73 0.24 3.31
N PRO A 27 -2.34 0.23 2.01
CA PRO A 27 -3.01 -0.60 1.01
C PRO A 27 -2.91 -2.08 1.37
N ARG A 28 -4.03 -2.80 1.40
CA ARG A 28 -4.07 -4.23 1.74
C ARG A 28 -4.22 -5.12 0.52
N ASN A 29 -4.78 -4.59 -0.55
CA ASN A 29 -5.15 -5.35 -1.73
C ASN A 29 -4.14 -5.18 -2.88
N GLU A 30 -2.89 -4.80 -2.58
CA GLU A 30 -1.82 -4.58 -3.55
C GLU A 30 -0.71 -5.63 -3.39
N GLY A 31 -0.79 -6.74 -4.14
CA GLY A 31 0.19 -7.85 -4.03
C GLY A 31 1.64 -7.41 -4.25
N LYS A 32 1.87 -6.56 -5.26
CA LYS A 32 3.21 -6.01 -5.56
C LYS A 32 3.80 -5.19 -4.39
N LEU A 33 2.97 -4.54 -3.57
CA LEU A 33 3.45 -3.82 -2.40
C LEU A 33 3.92 -4.81 -1.33
N SER A 34 3.15 -5.87 -1.07
CA SER A 34 3.54 -6.93 -0.12
C SER A 34 4.87 -7.58 -0.54
N ASP A 35 5.03 -7.90 -1.83
CA ASP A 35 6.28 -8.45 -2.36
C ASP A 35 7.47 -7.50 -2.15
N GLU A 36 7.26 -6.20 -2.39
CA GLU A 36 8.30 -5.19 -2.24
C GLU A 36 8.70 -4.96 -0.79
N VAL A 37 7.74 -5.06 0.13
CA VAL A 37 7.99 -5.03 1.58
C VAL A 37 8.80 -6.25 2.02
N MET A 38 8.40 -7.46 1.61
CA MET A 38 9.16 -8.68 1.92
C MET A 38 10.58 -8.62 1.37
N LYS A 39 10.78 -8.10 0.15
CA LYS A 39 12.10 -7.93 -0.47
C LYS A 39 13.02 -7.00 0.33
N ARG A 40 12.50 -5.91 0.91
CA ARG A 40 13.30 -4.89 1.63
C ARG A 40 13.49 -5.15 3.10
N TYR A 41 12.47 -5.70 3.76
CA TYR A 41 12.42 -5.79 5.21
C TYR A 41 12.54 -7.22 5.74
N GLY A 42 12.58 -8.22 4.85
CA GLY A 42 12.57 -9.63 5.22
C GLY A 42 11.16 -10.20 5.33
N ALA A 43 11.06 -11.53 5.33
CA ALA A 43 9.79 -12.27 5.44
C ALA A 43 9.46 -12.69 6.88
N ASP A 44 10.32 -12.37 7.83
CA ASP A 44 10.17 -12.65 9.27
C ASP A 44 9.22 -11.69 9.97
N ARG A 45 8.97 -10.52 9.36
CA ARG A 45 8.07 -9.49 9.90
C ARG A 45 6.87 -9.30 9.00
N SER A 46 5.71 -9.08 9.61
CA SER A 46 4.49 -8.74 8.88
C SER A 46 4.54 -7.31 8.34
N ILE A 47 3.83 -7.07 7.23
CA ILE A 47 3.65 -5.71 6.69
C ILE A 47 3.01 -4.77 7.71
N ASP A 48 2.14 -5.29 8.59
CA ASP A 48 1.54 -4.55 9.70
C ASP A 48 2.59 -3.98 10.65
N GLU A 49 3.47 -4.83 11.15
CA GLU A 49 4.54 -4.43 12.10
C GLU A 49 5.51 -3.44 11.48
N ILE A 50 5.80 -3.57 10.18
CA ILE A 50 6.68 -2.65 9.48
C ILE A 50 5.97 -1.32 9.28
N ALA A 51 4.70 -1.34 8.86
CA ALA A 51 3.93 -0.15 8.54
C ALA A 51 3.61 0.74 9.76
N GLU A 52 3.65 0.20 10.97
CA GLU A 52 3.56 1.00 12.19
C GLU A 52 4.66 2.06 12.27
N THR A 53 5.86 1.76 11.76
CA THR A 53 6.98 2.72 11.73
C THR A 53 6.80 3.84 10.70
N TRP A 54 5.84 3.70 9.79
CA TRP A 54 5.56 4.69 8.74
C TRP A 54 4.47 5.69 9.13
N LYS A 55 3.82 5.53 10.27
CA LYS A 55 2.83 6.50 10.75
C LYS A 55 3.48 7.89 10.93
N PRO A 56 2.75 8.98 10.62
CA PRO A 56 1.37 9.05 10.12
C PRO A 56 1.26 9.10 8.58
N PHE A 57 2.18 8.44 7.85
CA PHE A 57 2.33 8.55 6.39
C PHE A 57 2.36 7.19 5.67
N ARG A 58 1.62 6.20 6.18
CA ARG A 58 1.60 4.83 5.60
C ARG A 58 1.27 4.79 4.10
N SER A 59 0.41 5.69 3.60
CA SER A 59 0.09 5.76 2.17
C SER A 59 1.25 6.28 1.33
N TRP A 60 2.03 7.23 1.85
CA TRP A 60 3.20 7.76 1.16
C TRP A 60 4.38 6.79 1.17
N ALA A 61 4.56 6.02 2.25
CA ALA A 61 5.53 4.94 2.26
C ALA A 61 5.23 3.91 1.16
N ALA A 62 3.96 3.51 0.99
CA ALA A 62 3.55 2.63 -0.10
C ALA A 62 3.79 3.25 -1.48
N VAL A 63 3.55 4.56 -1.66
CA VAL A 63 3.89 5.27 -2.91
C VAL A 63 5.39 5.21 -3.20
N HIS A 64 6.22 5.47 -2.19
CA HIS A 64 7.67 5.43 -2.31
C HIS A 64 8.16 4.04 -2.72
N LEU A 65 7.67 2.98 -2.09
CA LEU A 65 8.03 1.59 -2.42
C LEU A 65 7.66 1.22 -3.86
N ARG A 66 6.48 1.62 -4.35
CA ARG A 66 6.14 1.41 -5.76
C ARG A 66 7.07 2.17 -6.71
N ALA A 67 7.43 3.41 -6.36
CA ALA A 67 8.31 4.23 -7.18
C ALA A 67 9.72 3.63 -7.24
N LEU A 68 10.25 3.15 -6.12
CA LEU A 68 11.52 2.43 -6.09
C LEU A 68 11.49 1.17 -6.95
N ARG A 69 10.44 0.35 -6.82
CA ARG A 69 10.26 -0.85 -7.67
C ARG A 69 10.32 -0.52 -9.16
N ALA A 70 9.64 0.55 -9.59
CA ALA A 70 9.60 0.97 -10.98
C ALA A 70 10.92 1.54 -11.51
N LEU A 71 11.83 1.97 -10.64
CA LEU A 71 13.19 2.39 -11.02
C LEU A 71 14.16 1.20 -11.16
N GLU A 72 13.80 0.05 -10.58
CA GLU A 72 14.59 -1.19 -10.62
C GLU A 72 14.16 -2.14 -11.77
N GLU A 73 13.03 -1.85 -12.44
CA GLU A 73 12.52 -2.55 -13.64
C GLU A 73 13.02 -1.86 -14.92
#